data_AF-A0A953MFB0-F1
#
_entry.id   AF-A0A953MFB0-F1
#
_cell.length_a   1.000
_cell.length_b   1.000
_cell.length_c   1.000
_cell.angle_alpha   90.00
_cell.angle_beta   90.00
_cell.angle_gamma   90.00
#
_symmetry.space_group_name_H-M   'P 1'
#
loop_
_entity.id
_entity.type
_entity.pdbx_description
1 polymer ?
#
loop_
_entity_poly.entity_id
_entity_poly.type
_entity_poly.pdbx_seq_one_letter_code
_entity_poly.pdbx_strand_id
1 'polypeptide(L)' 'MSDLLRIDLLNVFVEHKMLPEIVLRNEKIRYEFNELKNSGMSSNEAKMQLSEKYFLSIKAIEYIVYKNKNFRKIR' A
#
# COMPACT_ATOMS: atom_id res chain seq x y z
N MET A 1 2.67 -9.95 13.09
CA MET A 1 3.88 -9.19 12.70
C MET A 1 3.44 -7.74 12.58
N SER A 2 4.10 -6.78 13.21
CA SER A 2 3.73 -5.37 13.05
C SER A 2 3.94 -4.96 11.57
N ASP A 3 3.05 -4.14 11.02
CA ASP A 3 3.17 -3.71 9.62
C ASP A 3 4.49 -2.96 9.36
N LEU A 4 5.02 -2.28 10.38
CA LEU A 4 6.35 -1.68 10.37
C LEU A 4 7.47 -2.71 10.14
N LEU A 5 7.49 -3.81 10.90
CA LEU A 5 8.51 -4.87 10.72
C LEU A 5 8.45 -5.45 9.30
N ARG A 6 7.26 -5.54 8.72
CA ARG A 6 7.10 -6.02 7.34
C ARG A 6 7.71 -5.06 6.33
N ILE A 7 7.49 -3.75 6.50
CA ILE A 7 8.08 -2.72 5.64
C ILE A 7 9.60 -2.70 5.78
N ASP A 8 10.12 -2.84 7.00
CA ASP A 8 11.56 -2.88 7.27
C ASP A 8 12.23 -4.06 6.57
N LEU A 9 11.64 -5.26 6.65
CA LEU A 9 12.14 -6.42 5.92
C LEU A 9 12.08 -6.23 4.39
N LEU A 10 11.02 -5.61 3.87
CA LEU A 10 10.90 -5.33 2.45
C LEU A 10 11.93 -4.30 1.98
N ASN A 11 12.28 -3.30 2.79
CA ASN A 11 13.37 -2.37 2.48
C ASN A 11 14.68 -3.14 2.31
N VAL A 12 15.03 -4.02 3.26
CA VAL A 12 16.24 -4.84 3.19
C VAL A 12 16.26 -5.70 1.92
N PHE A 13 15.15 -6.37 1.59
CA PHE A 13 15.08 -7.19 0.38
C PHE A 13 15.22 -6.39 -0.92
N VAL A 14 14.71 -5.16 -0.96
CA VAL A 14 14.87 -4.26 -2.10
C VAL A 14 16.32 -3.78 -2.23
N GLU A 15 16.94 -3.39 -1.12
CA GLU A 15 18.36 -2.96 -1.08
C GLU A 15 19.31 -4.07 -1.56
N HIS A 16 19.03 -5.32 -1.20
CA HIS A 16 19.76 -6.50 -1.65
C HIS A 16 19.29 -7.04 -3.01
N LYS A 17 18.44 -6.31 -3.76
CA LYS A 17 17.93 -6.67 -5.09
C LYS A 17 17.19 -8.01 -5.15
N MET A 18 16.68 -8.50 -4.01
CA MET A 18 15.89 -9.72 -3.94
C MET A 18 14.45 -9.49 -4.37
N LEU A 19 13.96 -8.25 -4.28
CA LEU A 19 12.61 -7.87 -4.69
C LEU A 19 12.62 -6.54 -5.48
N PRO A 20 11.69 -6.37 -6.43
CA PRO A 20 11.47 -5.09 -7.08
C PRO A 20 10.99 -3.99 -6.11
N GLU A 21 11.48 -2.76 -6.28
CA GLU A 21 11.06 -1.57 -5.51
C GLU A 21 9.54 -1.34 -5.50
N ILE A 22 8.86 -1.74 -6.58
CA ILE A 22 7.40 -1.61 -6.69
C ILE A 22 6.65 -2.38 -5.61
N VAL A 23 7.22 -3.49 -5.10
CA VAL A 23 6.62 -4.29 -4.03
C VAL A 23 6.62 -3.49 -2.73
N LEU A 24 7.76 -2.90 -2.39
CA LEU A 24 7.92 -2.04 -1.21
C LEU A 24 7.02 -0.81 -1.28
N ARG A 25 6.98 -0.13 -2.43
CA ARG A 25 6.11 1.04 -2.64
C ARG A 25 4.64 0.69 -2.39
N ASN A 26 4.17 -0.42 -2.94
CA ASN A 26 2.77 -0.83 -2.80
C ASN A 26 2.41 -1.18 -1.35
N GLU A 27 3.33 -1.78 -0.58
CA GLU A 27 3.11 -2.04 0.84
C GLU A 27 3.14 -0.76 1.68
N LYS A 28 4.03 0.21 1.37
CA LYS A 28 4.00 1.55 1.99
C LYS A 28 2.67 2.27 1.74
N ILE A 29 2.16 2.23 0.51
CA ILE A 29 0.85 2.81 0.17
C ILE A 29 -0.28 2.18 0.99
N ARG A 30 -0.26 0.85 1.18
CA ARG A 30 -1.27 0.14 1.99
C ARG A 30 -1.23 0.54 3.46
N TYR A 31 -0.02 0.60 4.02
CA TYR A 31 0.20 1.02 5.39
C TYR A 31 -0.30 2.45 5.62
N GLU A 32 0.15 3.40 4.79
CA GLU A 32 -0.28 4.79 4.91
C GLU A 32 -1.78 4.97 4.71
N PHE A 33 -2.40 4.22 3.78
CA PHE A 33 -3.86 4.23 3.65
C PHE A 33 -4.56 3.83 4.94
N ASN A 34 -4.09 2.78 5.61
CA ASN A 34 -4.67 2.34 6.89
C ASN A 34 -4.47 3.39 7.98
N GLU A 35 -3.29 4.02 8.04
CA GLU A 35 -3.03 5.10 9.01
C GLU A 35 -3.97 6.30 8.78
N LEU A 36 -4.19 6.70 7.52
CA LEU A 36 -5.15 7.76 7.17
C LEU A 36 -6.59 7.35 7.52
N LYS A 37 -6.96 6.08 7.34
CA LYS A 37 -8.27 5.58 7.77
C LYS A 37 -8.42 5.60 9.29
N ASN A 38 -7.39 5.22 10.02
CA ASN A 38 -7.36 5.18 11.48
C ASN A 38 -7.41 6.58 12.10
N SER A 39 -6.90 7.60 11.41
CA SER A 39 -7.02 9.01 11.82
C SER A 39 -8.40 9.61 11.56
N GLY A 40 -9.33 8.85 10.96
CA GLY A 40 -10.70 9.28 10.68
C GLY A 40 -10.93 9.83 9.27
N MET A 41 -9.92 9.81 8.39
CA MET A 41 -10.07 10.30 7.02
C MET A 41 -11.01 9.43 6.18
N SER A 42 -11.78 10.05 5.29
CA SER A 42 -12.62 9.30 4.35
C SER A 42 -11.74 8.52 3.37
N SER A 43 -12.25 7.39 2.87
CA SER A 43 -11.47 6.55 1.94
C SER A 43 -11.19 7.25 0.61
N ASN A 44 -12.02 8.23 0.22
CA ASN A 44 -11.82 8.99 -1.02
C ASN A 44 -10.72 10.04 -0.86
N GLU A 45 -10.73 10.78 0.26
CA GLU A 45 -9.67 11.75 0.58
C GLU A 45 -8.32 11.04 0.74
N ALA A 46 -8.29 9.91 1.45
CA ALA A 46 -7.06 9.13 1.62
C ALA A 46 -6.49 8.65 0.27
N LYS A 47 -7.36 8.17 -0.64
CA LYS A 47 -6.93 7.79 -2.00
C LYS A 47 -6.40 8.98 -2.79
N MET A 48 -7.03 10.15 -2.68
CA MET A 48 -6.63 11.36 -3.38
C MET A 48 -5.25 11.85 -2.89
N GLN A 49 -5.07 11.94 -1.57
CA GLN A 49 -3.79 12.32 -0.97
C GLN A 49 -2.66 11.36 -1.35
N LEU A 50 -2.91 10.04 -1.35
CA LEU A 50 -1.93 9.05 -1.78
C LEU A 50 -1.64 9.14 -3.29
N SER A 51 -2.64 9.49 -4.10
CA SER A 51 -2.47 9.66 -5.55
C SER A 51 -1.51 10.80 -5.87
N GLU A 52 -1.63 11.91 -5.15
CA GLU A 52 -0.73 13.07 -5.25
C GLU A 52 0.66 12.73 -4.72
N LYS A 53 0.76 12.15 -3.53
CA LYS A 53 2.03 11.82 -2.88
C LYS A 53 2.90 10.84 -3.69
N TYR A 54 2.27 9.83 -4.29
CA TYR A 54 2.97 8.78 -5.03
C TYR A 54 2.98 8.99 -6.55
N PHE A 55 2.40 10.09 -7.05
CA PHE A 55 2.25 10.38 -8.48
C PHE A 55 1.60 9.21 -9.25
N LEU A 56 0.54 8.64 -8.69
CA LEU A 56 -0.22 7.54 -9.27
C LEU A 56 -1.66 7.96 -9.50
N SER A 57 -2.33 7.35 -10.48
CA SER A 57 -3.76 7.59 -10.65
C SER A 57 -4.56 7.06 -9.46
N ILE A 58 -5.70 7.69 -9.15
CA ILE A 58 -6.62 7.21 -8.10
C ILE A 58 -7.00 5.74 -8.33
N LYS A 59 -7.19 5.31 -9.58
CA LYS A 59 -7.45 3.91 -9.94
C LYS A 59 -6.30 2.98 -9.58
N ALA A 60 -5.05 3.41 -9.76
CA ALA A 60 -3.88 2.63 -9.37
C ALA A 60 -3.79 2.50 -7.85
N ILE A 61 -4.03 3.58 -7.10
CA ILE A 61 -4.10 3.52 -5.62
C ILE A 61 -5.21 2.57 -5.17
N GLU A 62 -6.39 2.68 -5.75
CA GLU A 62 -7.53 1.80 -5.44
C GLU A 62 -7.20 0.33 -5.68
N TYR A 63 -6.54 0.02 -6.80
CA TYR A 63 -6.05 -1.32 -7.08
C TYR A 63 -5.03 -1.77 -6.03
N ILE A 64 -4.02 -0.95 -5.70
CA ILE A 64 -2.98 -1.31 -4.72
C ILE A 64 -3.60 -1.63 -3.35
N VAL A 65 -4.52 -0.81 -2.88
CA VAL A 65 -5.15 -0.92 -1.56
C VAL A 65 -6.16 -2.09 -1.51
N TYR A 66 -6.90 -2.38 -2.58
CA TYR A 66 -7.98 -3.39 -2.56
C TYR A 66 -7.68 -4.71 -3.28
N LYS A 67 -6.59 -4.84 -4.04
CA LYS A 67 -6.24 -6.05 -4.81
C LYS A 67 -6.24 -7.35 -4.00
N ASN A 68 -6.05 -7.30 -2.68
CA ASN A 68 -6.03 -8.49 -1.83
C ASN A 68 -7.42 -8.96 -1.34
N LYS A 69 -8.52 -8.23 -1.57
CA LYS A 69 -9.86 -8.69 -1.13
C LYS A 69 -10.51 -9.74 -2.04
N ASN A 70 -10.03 -9.92 -3.27
CA ASN A 70 -10.67 -10.80 -4.26
C ASN A 70 -10.14 -12.25 -4.30
N PHE A 71 -9.05 -12.59 -3.60
CA PHE A 71 -8.51 -13.96 -3.60
C PHE A 71 -9.26 -14.96 -2.68
N ARG A 72 -10.31 -14.52 -1.96
CA ARG A 72 -11.14 -15.39 -1.11
C ARG A 72 -12.51 -15.76 -1.69
N LYS A 73 -12.77 -15.47 -2.97
CA LYS A 73 -13.94 -16.00 -3.70
C LYS A 73 -13.49 -16.86 -4.87
N ILE A 74 -12.87 -17.99 -4.58
CA ILE A 74 -12.96 -19.14 -5.48
C ILE A 74 -14.07 -19.99 -4.87
N ARG A 75 -15.18 -20.03 -5.59
CA ARG A 75 -16.40 -20.78 -5.29
C ARG A 75 -16.22 -22.21 -5.77
#